data_AF-C9Y1S7-F1
#
_entry.id   AF-C9Y1S7-F1
#
_cell.length_a   1.000
_cell.length_b   1.000
_cell.length_c   1.000
_cell.angle_alpha   90.00
_cell.angle_beta   90.00
_cell.angle_gamma   90.00
#
_symmetry.space_group_name_H-M   'P 1'
#
loop_
_entity.id
_entity.type
_entity.pdbx_description
1 polymer ?
#
loop_
_entity_poly.entity_id
_entity_poly.type
_entity_poly.pdbx_seq_one_letter_code
_entity_poly.pdbx_strand_id
1 'polypeptide(L)'
;MFSQLLRNSMTNYDFRALNNEEFERLATDLLSKRENLLIERFKSGKDGGIDGRFYHSGEVIIQVKHYVKTGYSGLLSKLKNEEVAKVENLKPNRYIFITSVGLSPANKKEIFDLFNPYILSNNDIIGPEYLNDLLTLYPEIERNHYKLWLSSTNILMGLLNNSAIQNSNFLIEDARKESYKFIETKQLQKALEILDENKVVIITGLPGVGKTTLAKQVMLMHCNSDYEIYHIEGSISEIESIYFKDRKQFFYFDDFLGATLLEIFTRNSDSKIVQFIKKIITDKNKKMILTSRTNILNRAKNLSEIFNIEKIEKKEFEINVSDLTDMEKADILYNHVWHSSLPQEYTDTFYDNLNYWKIIHHPNFNPRLISFITDSDRISGIDSSSFLGIYRKFIRQSRNDLVALFQ
;
A
#
# COMPACT_ATOMS: atom_id res chain seq x y z
N MET A 1 28.55 -6.23 14.76
CA MET A 1 29.04 -7.06 13.64
C MET A 1 28.09 -8.23 13.34
N PHE A 2 27.70 -9.03 14.34
CA PHE A 2 26.64 -10.06 14.18
C PHE A 2 25.24 -9.49 13.83
N SER A 3 24.90 -8.27 14.30
CA SER A 3 23.65 -7.59 13.94
C SER A 3 23.57 -7.08 12.50
N GLN A 4 24.72 -6.98 11.81
CA GLN A 4 24.80 -6.55 10.41
C GLN A 4 24.71 -7.75 9.46
N LEU A 5 25.13 -8.94 9.92
CA LEU A 5 25.02 -10.20 9.19
C LEU A 5 23.60 -10.79 9.19
N LEU A 6 22.78 -10.48 10.20
CA LEU A 6 21.34 -10.81 10.21
C LEU A 6 20.48 -9.86 9.35
N ARG A 7 21.00 -8.70 8.93
CA ARG A 7 20.27 -7.76 8.05
C ARG A 7 20.25 -8.19 6.57
N ASN A 8 21.09 -9.16 6.20
CA ASN A 8 21.14 -9.74 4.85
C ASN A 8 20.61 -11.19 4.85
N SER A 9 19.55 -11.49 5.59
CA SER A 9 18.75 -12.67 5.24
C SER A 9 18.20 -12.41 3.84
N MET A 10 18.69 -13.13 2.82
CA MET A 10 18.20 -13.06 1.44
C MET A 10 16.68 -13.13 1.47
N THR A 11 16.03 -11.97 1.32
CA THR A 11 14.57 -11.93 1.37
C THR A 11 14.10 -12.43 0.03
N ASN A 12 13.54 -13.64 0.02
CA ASN A 12 12.99 -14.25 -1.19
C ASN A 12 11.53 -13.81 -1.34
N TYR A 13 11.31 -12.82 -2.19
CA TYR A 13 10.00 -12.25 -2.48
C TYR A 13 9.23 -13.09 -3.51
N ASP A 14 7.95 -13.36 -3.21
CA ASP A 14 7.02 -14.01 -4.14
C ASP A 14 6.26 -13.00 -5.03
N PHE A 15 6.50 -11.69 -4.83
CA PHE A 15 5.95 -10.55 -5.54
C PHE A 15 4.41 -10.43 -5.50
N ARG A 16 3.69 -11.20 -4.67
CA ARG A 16 2.20 -11.14 -4.58
C ARG A 16 1.65 -9.84 -4.02
N ALA A 17 2.48 -9.11 -3.28
CA ALA A 17 2.14 -7.80 -2.73
C ALA A 17 2.01 -6.72 -3.82
N LEU A 18 2.53 -6.98 -5.02
CA LEU A 18 2.52 -6.03 -6.12
C LEU A 18 1.35 -6.31 -7.08
N ASN A 19 0.79 -5.25 -7.65
CA ASN A 19 -0.06 -5.36 -8.82
C ASN A 19 0.77 -5.45 -10.12
N ASN A 20 0.09 -5.52 -11.28
CA ASN A 20 0.79 -5.62 -12.57
C ASN A 20 1.74 -4.44 -12.84
N GLU A 21 1.27 -3.21 -12.65
CA GLU A 21 2.03 -1.98 -12.90
C GLU A 21 3.20 -1.82 -11.92
N GLU A 22 2.98 -2.14 -10.65
CA GLU A 22 4.00 -2.10 -9.61
C GLU A 22 5.11 -3.14 -9.89
N PHE A 23 4.75 -4.34 -10.32
CA PHE A 23 5.71 -5.36 -10.71
C PHE A 23 6.47 -4.99 -11.99
N GLU A 24 5.80 -4.39 -12.97
CA GLU A 24 6.43 -3.84 -14.17
C GLU A 24 7.47 -2.76 -13.82
N ARG A 25 7.09 -1.81 -12.96
CA ARG A 25 7.98 -0.76 -12.48
C ARG A 25 9.19 -1.34 -11.76
N LEU A 26 8.98 -2.32 -10.88
CA LEU A 26 10.08 -3.02 -10.20
C LEU A 26 11.03 -3.70 -11.20
N ALA A 27 10.48 -4.49 -12.12
CA ALA A 27 11.25 -5.24 -13.09
C ALA A 27 12.07 -4.33 -14.00
N THR A 28 11.48 -3.21 -14.46
CA THR A 28 12.17 -2.22 -15.29
C THR A 28 13.25 -1.45 -14.51
N ASP A 29 13.01 -1.10 -13.24
CA ASP A 29 14.03 -0.45 -12.41
C ASP A 29 15.24 -1.38 -12.19
N LEU A 30 15.00 -2.68 -11.90
CA LEU A 30 16.06 -3.69 -11.74
C LEU A 30 16.82 -3.94 -13.04
N LEU A 31 16.09 -4.04 -14.16
CA LEU A 31 16.70 -4.25 -15.47
C LEU A 31 17.54 -3.04 -15.90
N SER A 32 17.11 -1.82 -15.58
CA SER A 32 17.89 -0.60 -15.86
C SER A 32 19.26 -0.65 -15.18
N LYS A 33 19.33 -1.16 -13.94
CA LYS A 33 20.60 -1.38 -13.25
C LYS A 33 21.42 -2.51 -13.86
N ARG A 34 20.78 -3.62 -14.24
CA ARG A 34 21.44 -4.77 -14.88
C ARG A 34 22.12 -4.38 -16.20
N GLU A 35 21.41 -3.67 -17.07
CA GLU A 35 21.92 -3.25 -18.39
C GLU A 35 22.76 -1.96 -18.31
N ASN A 36 22.78 -1.29 -17.16
CA ASN A 36 23.42 0.02 -16.95
C ASN A 36 22.96 1.07 -17.97
N LEU A 37 21.64 1.09 -18.25
CA LEU A 37 20.99 1.96 -19.21
C LEU A 37 19.65 2.43 -18.64
N LEU A 38 19.20 3.63 -19.07
CA LEU A 38 17.85 4.08 -18.79
C LEU A 38 16.88 3.39 -19.74
N ILE A 39 15.83 2.79 -19.17
CA ILE A 39 14.76 2.13 -19.93
C ILE A 39 13.64 3.15 -20.15
N GLU A 40 13.27 3.34 -21.42
CA GLU A 40 12.07 4.08 -21.81
C GLU A 40 10.84 3.27 -21.37
N ARG A 41 9.96 3.89 -20.58
CA ARG A 41 8.65 3.34 -20.21
C ARG A 41 7.56 4.10 -20.94
N PHE A 42 6.53 3.39 -21.36
CA PHE A 42 5.39 3.94 -22.07
C PHE A 42 4.20 4.13 -21.12
N LYS A 43 3.17 4.86 -21.57
CA LYS A 43 1.98 5.05 -20.73
C LYS A 43 1.13 3.79 -20.81
N SER A 44 0.44 3.45 -19.73
CA SER A 44 -0.56 2.38 -19.74
C SER A 44 -1.62 2.67 -20.82
N GLY A 45 -1.69 1.86 -21.88
CA GLY A 45 -2.52 2.17 -23.05
C GLY A 45 -2.32 1.28 -24.27
N LYS A 46 -2.79 1.73 -25.44
CA LYS A 46 -2.69 1.03 -26.74
C LYS A 46 -1.26 1.03 -27.31
N ASP A 47 -0.25 0.93 -26.46
CA ASP A 47 1.16 1.12 -26.83
C ASP A 47 1.79 -0.17 -27.36
N GLY A 48 1.02 -0.97 -28.10
CA GLY A 48 1.47 -2.23 -28.71
C GLY A 48 1.83 -3.35 -27.73
N GLY A 49 1.73 -3.10 -26.41
CA GLY A 49 2.07 -4.06 -25.35
C GLY A 49 3.51 -3.98 -24.87
N ILE A 50 4.27 -2.93 -25.20
CA ILE A 50 5.67 -2.77 -24.76
C ILE A 50 5.72 -2.17 -23.36
N ASP A 51 6.30 -2.90 -22.41
CA ASP A 51 6.42 -2.47 -21.01
C ASP A 51 7.73 -1.67 -20.78
N GLY A 52 8.73 -1.87 -21.64
CA GLY A 52 9.92 -1.04 -21.67
C GLY A 52 10.72 -1.18 -22.95
N ARG A 53 11.53 -0.17 -23.27
CA ARG A 53 12.44 -0.19 -24.42
C ARG A 53 13.76 0.52 -24.14
N PHE A 54 14.83 0.04 -24.76
CA PHE A 54 16.06 0.82 -24.91
C PHE A 54 16.78 0.45 -26.21
N TYR A 55 17.83 1.18 -26.54
CA TYR A 55 18.66 0.92 -27.72
C TYR A 55 20.07 0.51 -27.32
N HIS A 56 20.48 -0.68 -27.75
CA HIS A 56 21.84 -1.17 -27.56
C HIS A 56 22.21 -2.11 -28.72
N SER A 57 22.97 -1.59 -29.69
CA SER A 57 23.26 -2.30 -30.96
C SER A 57 22.00 -2.73 -31.73
N GLY A 58 20.89 -2.01 -31.53
CA GLY A 58 19.56 -2.33 -32.05
C GLY A 58 18.46 -1.98 -31.05
N GLU A 59 17.21 -2.11 -31.47
CA GLU A 59 16.05 -1.93 -30.59
C GLU A 59 15.90 -3.15 -29.66
N VAL A 60 15.82 -2.90 -28.36
CA VAL A 60 15.56 -3.92 -27.34
C VAL A 60 14.21 -3.66 -26.70
N ILE A 61 13.31 -4.62 -26.83
CA ILE A 61 11.96 -4.55 -26.25
C ILE A 61 11.91 -5.42 -24.98
N ILE A 62 11.26 -4.89 -23.95
CA ILE A 62 11.07 -5.54 -22.66
C ILE A 62 9.58 -5.79 -22.46
N GLN A 63 9.28 -7.01 -22.04
CA GLN A 63 7.95 -7.40 -21.61
C GLN A 63 8.01 -7.99 -20.21
N VAL A 64 7.14 -7.50 -19.34
CA VAL A 64 6.94 -7.95 -17.97
C VAL A 64 5.55 -8.57 -17.83
N LYS A 65 5.48 -9.83 -17.39
CA LYS A 65 4.22 -10.53 -17.17
C LYS A 65 4.09 -11.01 -15.72
N HIS A 66 3.19 -10.38 -14.98
CA HIS A 66 2.90 -10.71 -13.58
C HIS A 66 1.74 -11.72 -13.48
N TYR A 67 2.08 -13.02 -13.46
CA TYR A 67 1.12 -14.14 -13.49
C TYR A 67 1.12 -14.96 -12.20
N VAL A 68 1.41 -14.30 -11.07
CA VAL A 68 1.57 -14.96 -9.76
C VAL A 68 0.31 -15.72 -9.29
N LYS A 69 -0.88 -15.33 -9.77
CA LYS A 69 -2.16 -15.95 -9.42
C LYS A 69 -2.48 -17.22 -10.23
N THR A 70 -2.21 -17.20 -11.54
CA THR A 70 -2.55 -18.29 -12.46
C THR A 70 -1.38 -19.22 -12.75
N GLY A 71 -0.16 -18.79 -12.43
CA GLY A 71 1.06 -19.56 -12.64
C GLY A 71 1.43 -19.73 -14.10
N TYR A 72 2.24 -20.77 -14.37
CA TYR A 72 2.85 -20.96 -15.68
C TYR A 72 1.83 -21.30 -16.79
N SER A 73 0.76 -22.03 -16.48
CA SER A 73 -0.26 -22.39 -17.47
C SER A 73 -1.00 -21.16 -18.01
N GLY A 74 -1.39 -20.24 -17.11
CA GLY A 74 -2.01 -18.97 -17.47
C GLY A 74 -1.05 -18.08 -18.26
N LEU A 75 0.22 -18.02 -17.83
CA LEU A 75 1.28 -17.30 -18.53
C LEU A 75 1.43 -17.80 -19.98
N LEU A 76 1.66 -19.09 -20.14
CA LEU A 76 1.93 -19.74 -21.43
C LEU A 76 0.77 -19.55 -22.43
N SER A 77 -0.48 -19.65 -21.94
CA SER A 77 -1.67 -19.38 -22.75
C SER A 77 -1.64 -17.96 -23.32
N LYS A 78 -1.35 -16.96 -22.48
CA LYS A 78 -1.24 -15.56 -22.95
C LYS A 78 -0.12 -15.38 -23.97
N LEU A 79 1.05 -15.97 -23.71
CA LEU A 79 2.20 -15.84 -24.60
C LEU A 79 1.86 -16.36 -26.00
N LYS A 80 1.28 -17.56 -26.08
CA LYS A 80 0.91 -18.22 -27.34
C LYS A 80 -0.18 -17.47 -28.11
N ASN A 81 -1.21 -16.98 -27.40
CA ASN A 81 -2.40 -16.44 -28.04
C ASN A 81 -2.28 -14.96 -28.43
N GLU A 82 -1.39 -14.20 -27.78
CA GLU A 82 -1.36 -12.75 -27.95
C GLU A 82 0.06 -12.19 -28.12
N GLU A 83 1.00 -12.57 -27.25
CA GLU A 83 2.29 -11.86 -27.16
C GLU A 83 3.23 -12.20 -28.32
N VAL A 84 3.25 -13.45 -28.78
CA VAL A 84 4.08 -13.85 -29.93
C VAL A 84 3.74 -13.05 -31.18
N ALA A 85 2.45 -12.95 -31.51
CA ALA A 85 1.99 -12.20 -32.68
C ALA A 85 2.36 -10.70 -32.58
N LYS A 86 2.39 -10.13 -31.37
CA LYS A 86 2.84 -8.73 -31.17
C LYS A 86 4.33 -8.59 -31.46
N VAL A 87 5.16 -9.47 -30.90
CA VAL A 87 6.63 -9.42 -31.09
C VAL A 87 7.00 -9.66 -32.55
N GLU A 88 6.33 -10.57 -33.25
CA GLU A 88 6.52 -10.80 -34.68
C GLU A 88 6.19 -9.58 -35.56
N ASN A 89 5.25 -8.74 -35.11
CA ASN A 89 4.93 -7.48 -35.79
C ASN A 89 5.96 -6.38 -35.48
N LEU A 90 6.46 -6.33 -34.24
CA LEU A 90 7.44 -5.34 -33.79
C LEU A 90 8.84 -5.60 -34.37
N LYS A 91 9.23 -6.87 -34.51
CA LYS A 91 10.52 -7.34 -35.02
C LYS A 91 11.74 -6.69 -34.32
N PRO A 92 11.83 -6.71 -32.98
CA PRO A 92 12.95 -6.12 -32.27
C PRO A 92 14.27 -6.85 -32.56
N ASN A 93 15.40 -6.20 -32.31
CA ASN A 93 16.71 -6.86 -32.41
C ASN A 93 16.95 -7.83 -31.24
N ARG A 94 16.40 -7.53 -30.06
CA ARG A 94 16.44 -8.38 -28.87
C ARG A 94 15.15 -8.20 -28.08
N TYR A 95 14.62 -9.30 -27.56
CA TYR A 95 13.43 -9.31 -26.71
C TYR A 95 13.79 -9.85 -25.33
N ILE A 96 13.55 -9.06 -24.28
CA ILE A 96 13.77 -9.46 -22.88
C ILE A 96 12.41 -9.71 -22.24
N PHE A 97 12.23 -10.94 -21.76
CA PHE A 97 11.01 -11.38 -21.12
C PHE A 97 11.21 -11.56 -19.61
N ILE A 98 10.36 -10.91 -18.82
CA ILE A 98 10.39 -10.94 -17.36
C ILE A 98 9.06 -11.48 -16.84
N THR A 99 9.10 -12.37 -15.85
CA THR A 99 7.88 -12.85 -15.20
C THR A 99 8.05 -13.06 -13.69
N SER A 100 6.94 -12.95 -12.97
CA SER A 100 6.84 -13.28 -11.54
C SER A 100 6.69 -14.77 -11.28
N VAL A 101 6.52 -15.60 -12.32
CA VAL A 101 6.32 -17.04 -12.19
C VAL A 101 7.67 -17.74 -12.18
N GLY A 102 7.92 -18.61 -11.19
CA GLY A 102 9.12 -19.44 -11.15
C GLY A 102 9.25 -20.31 -12.40
N LEU A 103 10.45 -20.37 -12.99
CA LEU A 103 10.68 -21.04 -14.27
C LEU A 103 11.62 -22.23 -14.13
N SER A 104 11.14 -23.42 -14.51
CA SER A 104 12.01 -24.59 -14.69
C SER A 104 12.86 -24.45 -15.96
N PRO A 105 13.96 -25.23 -16.11
CA PRO A 105 14.73 -25.27 -17.35
C PRO A 105 13.88 -25.60 -18.59
N ALA A 106 12.88 -26.48 -18.44
CA ALA A 106 11.96 -26.83 -19.52
C ALA A 106 11.06 -25.63 -19.90
N ASN A 107 10.58 -24.87 -18.91
CA ASN A 107 9.78 -23.66 -19.16
C ASN A 107 10.58 -22.57 -19.87
N LYS A 108 11.83 -22.35 -19.44
CA LYS A 108 12.73 -21.40 -20.12
C LYS A 108 12.96 -21.79 -21.58
N LYS A 109 13.19 -23.08 -21.84
CA LYS A 109 13.33 -23.58 -23.21
C LYS A 109 12.07 -23.36 -24.04
N GLU A 110 10.89 -23.68 -23.50
CA GLU A 110 9.62 -23.47 -24.22
C GLU A 110 9.40 -22.00 -24.57
N ILE A 111 9.67 -21.07 -23.64
CA ILE A 111 9.57 -19.62 -23.88
C ILE A 111 10.61 -19.17 -24.92
N PHE A 112 11.84 -19.65 -24.82
CA PHE A 112 12.91 -19.34 -25.78
C PHE A 112 12.51 -19.75 -27.21
N ASP A 113 12.04 -20.98 -27.37
CA ASP A 113 11.61 -21.52 -28.66
C ASP A 113 10.40 -20.74 -29.21
N LEU A 114 9.48 -20.31 -28.33
CA LEU A 114 8.28 -19.57 -28.69
C LEU A 114 8.57 -18.18 -29.29
N PHE A 115 9.61 -17.49 -28.80
CA PHE A 115 9.97 -16.14 -29.24
C PHE A 115 11.17 -16.10 -30.18
N ASN A 116 11.63 -17.24 -30.71
CA ASN A 116 12.69 -17.28 -31.71
C ASN A 116 12.27 -16.51 -32.99
N PRO A 117 13.11 -15.63 -33.56
CA PRO A 117 14.54 -15.41 -33.27
C PRO A 117 14.85 -14.23 -32.34
N TYR A 118 13.86 -13.65 -31.66
CA TYR A 118 14.00 -12.37 -30.95
C TYR A 118 14.63 -12.48 -29.56
N ILE A 119 14.41 -13.60 -28.85
CA ILE A 119 15.15 -13.90 -27.62
C ILE A 119 16.52 -14.46 -28.00
N LEU A 120 17.59 -13.76 -27.67
CA LEU A 120 18.94 -14.12 -28.12
C LEU A 120 19.64 -15.09 -27.17
N SER A 121 19.27 -15.07 -25.89
CA SER A 121 19.86 -15.93 -24.87
C SER A 121 18.87 -16.29 -23.76
N ASN A 122 19.10 -17.40 -23.06
CA ASN A 122 18.36 -17.73 -21.83
C ASN A 122 18.47 -16.64 -20.74
N ASN A 123 19.48 -15.77 -20.80
CA ASN A 123 19.63 -14.62 -19.89
C ASN A 123 18.60 -13.50 -20.17
N ASP A 124 17.93 -13.54 -21.32
CA ASP A 124 16.83 -12.64 -21.67
C ASP A 124 15.50 -13.13 -21.09
N ILE A 125 15.47 -14.31 -20.45
CA ILE A 125 14.29 -14.86 -19.76
C ILE A 125 14.54 -14.78 -18.24
N ILE A 126 13.94 -13.77 -17.63
CA ILE A 126 14.10 -13.41 -16.22
C ILE A 126 12.89 -13.92 -15.42
N GLY A 127 13.16 -14.81 -14.46
CA GLY A 127 12.18 -15.27 -13.48
C GLY A 127 12.37 -14.61 -12.10
N PRO A 128 11.50 -14.93 -11.13
CA PRO A 128 11.52 -14.35 -9.79
C PRO A 128 12.82 -14.62 -9.04
N GLU A 129 13.48 -15.76 -9.25
CA GLU A 129 14.76 -16.08 -8.60
C GLU A 129 15.83 -15.05 -8.97
N TYR A 130 15.94 -14.73 -10.27
CA TYR A 130 16.93 -13.75 -10.73
C TYR A 130 16.54 -12.32 -10.34
N LEU A 131 15.25 -12.00 -10.26
CA LEU A 131 14.81 -10.71 -9.70
C LEU A 131 15.21 -10.54 -8.23
N ASN A 132 15.11 -11.60 -7.42
CA ASN A 132 15.56 -11.60 -6.03
C ASN A 132 17.09 -11.47 -5.91
N ASP A 133 17.86 -12.08 -6.81
CA ASP A 133 19.30 -11.88 -6.89
C ASP A 133 19.64 -10.41 -7.19
N LEU A 134 18.93 -9.79 -8.14
CA LEU A 134 19.09 -8.37 -8.46
C LEU A 134 18.71 -7.46 -7.28
N LEU A 135 17.67 -7.78 -6.52
CA LEU A 135 17.31 -7.04 -5.30
C LEU A 135 18.41 -7.11 -4.24
N THR A 136 19.07 -8.26 -4.11
CA THR A 136 20.23 -8.42 -3.21
C THR A 136 21.40 -7.54 -3.64
N LEU A 137 21.59 -7.36 -4.95
CA LEU A 137 22.64 -6.50 -5.51
C LEU A 137 22.30 -5.00 -5.45
N TYR A 138 21.02 -4.65 -5.52
CA TYR A 138 20.52 -3.27 -5.59
C TYR A 138 19.50 -2.96 -4.47
N PRO A 139 19.92 -2.96 -3.20
CA PRO A 139 19.02 -2.75 -2.06
C PRO A 139 18.37 -1.36 -2.04
N GLU A 140 18.89 -0.39 -2.78
CA GLU A 140 18.21 0.90 -2.97
C GLU A 140 16.91 0.79 -3.76
N ILE A 141 16.81 -0.16 -4.71
CA ILE A 141 15.57 -0.42 -5.45
C ILE A 141 14.55 -1.04 -4.51
N GLU A 142 14.96 -2.04 -3.72
CA GLU A 142 14.09 -2.64 -2.71
C GLU A 142 13.47 -1.57 -1.79
N ARG A 143 14.27 -0.59 -1.30
CA ARG A 143 13.78 0.50 -0.45
C ARG A 143 12.74 1.38 -1.14
N ASN A 144 12.87 1.62 -2.44
CA ASN A 144 11.94 2.44 -3.22
C ASN A 144 10.62 1.73 -3.55
N HIS A 145 10.57 0.41 -3.38
CA HIS A 145 9.41 -0.43 -3.67
C HIS A 145 8.79 -0.92 -2.35
N TYR A 146 8.10 -0.01 -1.64
CA TYR A 146 7.78 -0.20 -0.23
C TYR A 146 6.96 -1.46 0.10
N LYS A 147 6.03 -1.84 -0.79
CA LYS A 147 5.21 -3.04 -0.65
C LYS A 147 6.02 -4.33 -0.61
N LEU A 148 7.21 -4.36 -1.23
CA LEU A 148 8.10 -5.53 -1.17
C LEU A 148 8.54 -5.78 0.26
N TRP A 149 9.21 -4.82 0.91
CA TRP A 149 9.74 -5.07 2.23
C TRP A 149 8.64 -5.13 3.30
N LEU A 150 7.48 -4.46 3.12
CA LEU A 150 6.31 -4.72 3.97
C LEU A 150 5.86 -6.19 3.91
N SER A 151 6.03 -6.86 2.77
CA SER A 151 5.77 -8.29 2.59
C SER A 151 6.90 -9.22 3.10
N SER A 152 7.98 -8.69 3.67
CA SER A 152 9.08 -9.49 4.23
C SER A 152 8.74 -10.03 5.62
N THR A 153 8.82 -11.34 5.83
CA THR A 153 8.70 -12.00 7.15
C THR A 153 9.84 -11.63 8.11
N ASN A 154 10.98 -11.16 7.61
CA ASN A 154 12.13 -10.80 8.44
C ASN A 154 11.84 -9.56 9.32
N ILE A 155 10.98 -8.65 8.85
CA ILE A 155 10.51 -7.51 9.66
C ILE A 155 9.68 -7.99 10.85
N LEU A 156 8.85 -9.03 10.68
CA LEU A 156 8.03 -9.60 11.75
C LEU A 156 8.91 -10.21 12.86
N MET A 157 9.95 -10.95 12.48
CA MET A 157 10.86 -11.60 13.44
C MET A 157 11.67 -10.61 14.29
N GLY A 158 11.95 -9.41 13.77
CA GLY A 158 12.62 -8.34 14.53
C GLY A 158 11.73 -7.69 15.61
N LEU A 159 10.41 -7.76 15.45
CA LEU A 159 9.41 -7.08 16.30
C LEU A 159 8.89 -7.96 17.45
N LEU A 160 9.06 -9.28 17.38
CA LEU A 160 8.44 -10.26 18.29
C LEU A 160 9.11 -10.41 19.67
N ASN A 161 10.08 -9.57 20.05
CA ASN A 161 10.92 -9.80 21.22
C ASN A 161 10.45 -9.18 22.56
N ASN A 162 9.33 -8.46 22.64
CA ASN A 162 8.84 -7.89 23.91
C ASN A 162 7.35 -8.19 24.15
N SER A 163 7.01 -8.64 25.36
CA SER A 163 5.66 -9.04 25.77
C SER A 163 4.65 -7.87 25.87
N ALA A 164 5.10 -6.63 26.00
CA ALA A 164 4.24 -5.43 25.94
C ALA A 164 3.68 -5.14 24.53
N ILE A 165 4.08 -5.94 23.52
CA ILE A 165 3.85 -5.70 22.08
C ILE A 165 2.80 -6.66 21.50
N GLN A 166 2.19 -7.58 22.27
CA GLN A 166 1.24 -8.56 21.69
C GLN A 166 0.08 -7.94 20.90
N ASN A 167 -0.59 -6.90 21.43
CA ASN A 167 -1.64 -6.18 20.69
C ASN A 167 -1.07 -5.43 19.47
N SER A 168 0.15 -4.91 19.60
CA SER A 168 0.83 -4.23 18.50
C SER A 168 1.24 -5.21 17.38
N ASN A 169 1.54 -6.47 17.69
CA ASN A 169 1.87 -7.49 16.69
C ASN A 169 0.66 -7.82 15.81
N PHE A 170 -0.51 -8.04 16.41
CA PHE A 170 -1.74 -8.26 15.66
C PHE A 170 -2.07 -7.07 14.75
N LEU A 171 -1.95 -5.85 15.28
CA LEU A 171 -2.13 -4.63 14.49
C LEU A 171 -1.15 -4.55 13.31
N ILE A 172 0.13 -4.86 13.53
CA ILE A 172 1.16 -4.79 12.47
C ILE A 172 0.87 -5.82 11.38
N GLU A 173 0.51 -7.05 11.74
CA GLU A 173 0.13 -8.09 10.79
C GLU A 173 -1.11 -7.71 9.98
N ASP A 174 -2.13 -7.16 10.63
CA ASP A 174 -3.35 -6.67 9.99
C ASP A 174 -3.05 -5.50 9.04
N ALA A 175 -2.36 -4.47 9.54
CA ALA A 175 -1.94 -3.31 8.75
C ALA A 175 -1.13 -3.71 7.52
N ARG A 176 -0.27 -4.73 7.65
CA ARG A 176 0.51 -5.25 6.53
C ARG A 176 -0.37 -5.91 5.47
N LYS A 177 -1.35 -6.73 5.85
CA LYS A 177 -2.30 -7.32 4.89
C LYS A 177 -3.10 -6.24 4.17
N GLU A 178 -3.50 -5.19 4.90
CA GLU A 178 -4.19 -4.04 4.32
C GLU A 178 -3.28 -3.21 3.39
N SER A 179 -1.96 -3.16 3.65
CA SER A 179 -1.00 -2.35 2.87
C SER A 179 -0.90 -2.73 1.40
N TYR A 180 -1.25 -3.97 1.04
CA TYR A 180 -1.26 -4.40 -0.37
C TYR A 180 -2.31 -3.62 -1.18
N LYS A 181 -3.45 -3.30 -0.55
CA LYS A 181 -4.53 -2.51 -1.16
C LYS A 181 -4.23 -1.01 -1.16
N PHE A 182 -3.29 -0.56 -0.33
CA PHE A 182 -2.94 0.84 -0.22
C PHE A 182 -2.19 1.33 -1.47
N ILE A 183 -2.40 2.58 -1.84
CA ILE A 183 -1.67 3.27 -2.89
C ILE A 183 -0.84 4.39 -2.26
N GLU A 184 0.37 4.61 -2.75
CA GLU A 184 1.14 5.77 -2.31
C GLU A 184 0.42 7.05 -2.77
N THR A 185 -0.03 7.85 -1.82
CA THR A 185 -0.72 9.11 -2.11
C THR A 185 0.06 10.31 -1.64
N LYS A 186 -0.27 11.48 -2.19
CA LYS A 186 0.23 12.76 -1.66
C LYS A 186 -0.10 12.95 -0.18
N GLN A 187 -1.18 12.33 0.31
CA GLN A 187 -1.54 12.39 1.72
C GLN A 187 -0.56 11.62 2.62
N LEU A 188 0.00 10.49 2.15
CA LEU A 188 1.05 9.77 2.88
C LEU A 188 2.30 10.62 3.04
N GLN A 189 2.78 11.20 1.93
CA GLN A 189 3.97 12.04 1.96
C GLN A 189 3.79 13.23 2.93
N LYS A 190 2.66 13.93 2.85
CA LYS A 190 2.35 15.05 3.77
C LYS A 190 2.30 14.62 5.23
N ALA A 191 1.72 13.46 5.54
CA ALA A 191 1.67 12.95 6.90
C ALA A 191 3.08 12.61 7.43
N LEU A 192 3.95 12.05 6.58
CA LEU A 192 5.36 11.79 6.92
C LEU A 192 6.13 13.09 7.14
N GLU A 193 5.97 14.09 6.29
CA GLU A 193 6.61 15.42 6.42
C GLU A 193 6.23 16.10 7.74
N ILE A 194 4.92 16.17 8.06
CA ILE A 194 4.46 16.76 9.33
C ILE A 194 5.01 15.98 10.52
N LEU A 195 5.04 14.65 10.43
CA LEU A 195 5.57 13.80 11.50
C LEU A 195 7.08 13.96 11.67
N ASP A 196 7.84 14.14 10.60
CA ASP A 196 9.29 14.36 10.67
C ASP A 196 9.62 15.73 11.27
N GLU A 197 8.87 16.77 10.89
CA GLU A 197 9.06 18.12 11.41
C GLU A 197 8.62 18.27 12.87
N ASN A 198 7.50 17.66 13.25
CA ASN A 198 6.83 17.92 14.52
C ASN A 198 6.90 16.75 15.51
N LYS A 199 7.38 15.57 15.08
CA LYS A 199 7.34 14.28 15.80
C LYS A 199 5.95 13.74 16.13
N VAL A 200 4.92 14.54 15.86
CA VAL A 200 3.52 14.21 16.11
C VAL A 200 2.71 14.66 14.90
N VAL A 201 1.85 13.76 14.40
CA VAL A 201 0.83 14.10 13.40
C VAL A 201 -0.55 13.65 13.88
N ILE A 202 -1.54 14.52 13.74
CA ILE A 202 -2.94 14.26 14.07
C ILE A 202 -3.71 14.23 12.76
N ILE A 203 -4.14 13.04 12.36
CA ILE A 203 -4.91 12.84 11.14
C ILE A 203 -6.40 13.03 11.44
N THR A 204 -7.00 14.05 10.82
CA THR A 204 -8.43 14.34 10.90
C THR A 204 -9.16 14.09 9.57
N GLY A 205 -10.48 14.26 9.56
CA GLY A 205 -11.33 13.97 8.40
C GLY A 205 -12.64 13.28 8.76
N LEU A 206 -13.54 13.20 7.78
CA LEU A 206 -14.86 12.58 7.91
C LEU A 206 -14.79 11.05 8.14
N PRO A 207 -15.85 10.39 8.61
CA PRO A 207 -15.89 8.93 8.73
C PRO A 207 -15.65 8.22 7.38
N GLY A 208 -14.83 7.17 7.38
CA GLY A 208 -14.57 6.34 6.20
C GLY A 208 -13.57 6.90 5.17
N VAL A 209 -13.02 8.10 5.37
CA VAL A 209 -12.07 8.72 4.43
C VAL A 209 -10.67 8.08 4.38
N GLY A 210 -10.39 7.11 5.26
CA GLY A 210 -9.10 6.38 5.29
C GLY A 210 -8.08 6.86 6.33
N LYS A 211 -8.49 7.57 7.39
CA LYS A 211 -7.59 8.03 8.47
C LYS A 211 -6.77 6.91 9.12
N THR A 212 -7.46 5.88 9.61
CA THR A 212 -6.87 4.68 10.22
C THR A 212 -5.94 3.99 9.24
N THR A 213 -6.33 3.85 7.96
CA THR A 213 -5.49 3.27 6.92
C THR A 213 -4.21 4.09 6.73
N LEU A 214 -4.30 5.41 6.61
CA LEU A 214 -3.14 6.28 6.48
C LEU A 214 -2.21 6.18 7.70
N ALA A 215 -2.77 6.18 8.91
CA ALA A 215 -2.01 6.06 10.14
C ALA A 215 -1.26 4.73 10.25
N LYS A 216 -1.93 3.61 9.91
CA LYS A 216 -1.31 2.28 9.82
C LYS A 216 -0.15 2.27 8.80
N GLN A 217 -0.28 2.94 7.66
CA GLN A 217 0.83 3.01 6.69
C GLN A 217 2.01 3.82 7.19
N VAL A 218 1.76 4.99 7.79
CA VAL A 218 2.84 5.79 8.42
C VAL A 218 3.54 4.98 9.51
N MET A 219 2.79 4.24 10.33
CA MET A 219 3.34 3.33 11.35
C MET A 219 4.24 2.26 10.71
N LEU A 220 3.77 1.57 9.67
CA LEU A 220 4.53 0.54 8.98
C LEU A 220 5.84 1.08 8.37
N MET A 221 5.86 2.33 7.90
CA MET A 221 7.07 2.99 7.42
C MET A 221 8.15 3.13 8.51
N HIS A 222 7.73 3.22 9.78
CA HIS A 222 8.63 3.37 10.91
C HIS A 222 9.08 2.03 11.52
N CYS A 223 8.36 0.94 11.28
CA CYS A 223 8.81 -0.42 11.65
C CYS A 223 10.21 -0.72 11.08
N ASN A 224 10.50 -0.23 9.86
CA ASN A 224 11.78 -0.45 9.19
C ASN A 224 12.91 0.49 9.68
N SER A 225 12.60 1.49 10.52
CA SER A 225 13.53 2.53 10.98
C SER A 225 14.02 2.33 12.43
N ASP A 226 14.01 1.08 12.90
CA ASP A 226 14.31 0.65 14.28
C ASP A 226 13.32 1.18 15.36
N TYR A 227 12.11 1.60 14.99
CA TYR A 227 11.11 2.01 15.98
C TYR A 227 10.30 0.80 16.48
N GLU A 228 10.21 0.68 17.81
CA GLU A 228 9.24 -0.22 18.46
C GLU A 228 7.84 0.41 18.37
N ILE A 229 6.87 -0.32 17.84
CA ILE A 229 5.49 0.15 17.69
C ILE A 229 4.71 -0.11 18.98
N TYR A 230 3.99 0.91 19.43
CA TYR A 230 3.09 0.86 20.57
C TYR A 230 1.70 1.34 20.16
N HIS A 231 0.77 0.40 20.01
CA HIS A 231 -0.64 0.69 19.83
C HIS A 231 -1.30 1.03 21.17
N ILE A 232 -2.02 2.14 21.22
CA ILE A 232 -2.74 2.62 22.41
C ILE A 232 -4.23 2.41 22.15
N GLU A 233 -4.83 1.41 22.81
CA GLU A 233 -6.26 1.12 22.76
C GLU A 233 -6.93 1.62 24.06
N GLY A 234 -7.78 2.65 23.97
CA GLY A 234 -8.59 3.08 25.11
C GLY A 234 -7.98 4.20 25.95
N SER A 235 -7.59 3.88 27.20
CA SER A 235 -7.38 4.89 28.25
C SER A 235 -5.95 5.44 28.32
N ILE A 236 -5.86 6.75 28.55
CA ILE A 236 -4.61 7.51 28.69
C ILE A 236 -3.76 7.02 29.88
N SER A 237 -4.34 6.28 30.85
CA SER A 237 -3.61 5.76 32.00
C SER A 237 -2.50 4.76 31.66
N GLU A 238 -2.59 4.07 30.52
CA GLU A 238 -1.60 3.08 30.09
C GLU A 238 -0.40 3.72 29.35
N ILE A 239 -0.52 4.98 28.94
CA ILE A 239 0.44 5.63 28.05
C ILE A 239 1.78 5.92 28.75
N GLU A 240 1.78 6.20 30.07
CA GLU A 240 3.02 6.49 30.79
C GLU A 240 3.86 5.24 31.07
N SER A 241 3.22 4.07 31.27
CA SER A 241 3.92 2.82 31.59
C SER A 241 4.66 2.23 30.39
N ILE A 242 4.26 2.62 29.18
CA ILE A 242 4.86 2.18 27.91
C ILE A 242 5.92 3.13 27.38
N TYR A 243 6.29 4.20 28.10
CA TYR A 243 7.35 5.11 27.67
C TYR A 243 8.72 4.69 28.20
N PHE A 244 9.66 4.43 27.28
CA PHE A 244 11.04 4.06 27.58
C PHE A 244 12.02 5.08 26.97
N LYS A 245 12.77 5.78 27.83
CA LYS A 245 13.65 6.89 27.44
C LYS A 245 14.67 6.50 26.37
N ASP A 246 15.35 5.37 26.54
CA ASP A 246 16.47 4.96 25.69
C ASP A 246 16.07 4.17 24.44
N ARG A 247 14.77 3.95 24.24
CA ARG A 247 14.24 3.21 23.08
C ARG A 247 13.69 4.14 22.02
N LYS A 248 13.80 3.74 20.75
CA LYS A 248 13.05 4.36 19.67
C LYS A 248 11.64 3.81 19.69
N GLN A 249 10.64 4.67 19.91
CA GLN A 249 9.25 4.24 20.04
C GLN A 249 8.33 5.06 19.18
N PHE A 250 7.42 4.37 18.50
CA PHE A 250 6.39 4.96 17.66
C PHE A 250 5.04 4.65 18.28
N PHE A 251 4.33 5.68 18.73
CA PHE A 251 3.02 5.55 19.36
C PHE A 251 1.92 5.76 18.34
N TYR A 252 1.00 4.82 18.26
CA TYR A 252 -0.21 4.95 17.45
C TYR A 252 -1.44 4.92 18.34
N PHE A 253 -2.26 5.96 18.24
CA PHE A 253 -3.51 6.07 19.00
C PHE A 253 -4.67 6.35 18.02
N ASP A 254 -5.43 5.29 17.72
CA ASP A 254 -6.60 5.36 16.83
C ASP A 254 -7.83 5.92 17.57
N ASP A 255 -8.56 6.81 16.91
CA ASP A 255 -9.76 7.50 17.41
C ASP A 255 -9.61 8.03 18.85
N PHE A 256 -8.48 8.71 19.13
CA PHE A 256 -8.06 9.07 20.51
C PHE A 256 -9.02 9.98 21.28
N LEU A 257 -10.00 10.58 20.59
CA LEU A 257 -11.04 11.42 21.17
C LEU A 257 -12.42 10.75 21.19
N GLY A 258 -12.62 9.62 20.54
CA GLY A 258 -13.93 8.98 20.39
C GLY A 258 -14.48 8.44 21.72
N ALA A 259 -13.86 7.40 22.25
CA ALA A 259 -14.23 6.81 23.55
C ALA A 259 -13.75 7.67 24.74
N THR A 260 -12.68 8.43 24.53
CA THR A 260 -11.92 9.12 25.57
C THR A 260 -12.37 10.56 25.79
N LEU A 261 -13.32 11.10 25.00
CA LEU A 261 -13.75 12.51 25.12
C LEU A 261 -14.20 12.85 26.54
N LEU A 262 -15.03 11.99 27.14
CA LEU A 262 -15.56 12.18 28.49
C LEU A 262 -14.46 12.07 29.55
N GLU A 263 -13.48 11.18 29.36
CA GLU A 263 -12.32 11.06 30.24
C GLU A 263 -11.45 12.32 30.15
N ILE A 264 -11.13 12.78 28.93
CA ILE A 264 -10.33 13.98 28.67
C ILE A 264 -10.95 15.19 29.37
N PHE A 265 -12.26 15.40 29.26
CA PHE A 265 -12.97 16.53 29.88
C PHE A 265 -13.32 16.38 31.37
N THR A 266 -12.89 15.31 32.05
CA THR A 266 -12.86 15.32 33.52
C THR A 266 -11.64 16.10 34.00
N ARG A 267 -11.80 16.94 35.03
CA ARG A 267 -10.85 17.98 35.50
C ARG A 267 -9.38 17.55 35.72
N ASN A 268 -9.05 16.26 35.68
CA ASN A 268 -7.71 15.70 35.91
C ASN A 268 -7.05 15.03 34.69
N SER A 269 -7.73 14.77 33.57
CA SER A 269 -7.22 13.93 32.44
C SER A 269 -6.90 14.68 31.16
N ASP A 270 -7.49 15.87 30.92
CA ASP A 270 -7.09 16.84 29.90
C ASP A 270 -5.57 17.07 29.89
N SER A 271 -4.95 16.96 31.07
CA SER A 271 -3.53 17.17 31.27
C SER A 271 -2.65 16.03 30.72
N LYS A 272 -3.10 14.77 30.76
CA LYS A 272 -2.19 13.62 30.56
C LYS A 272 -1.84 13.37 29.10
N ILE A 273 -2.84 13.36 28.20
CA ILE A 273 -2.58 13.15 26.77
C ILE A 273 -1.74 14.29 26.19
N VAL A 274 -2.02 15.54 26.60
CA VAL A 274 -1.24 16.67 26.13
C VAL A 274 0.16 16.67 26.74
N GLN A 275 0.32 16.34 28.02
CA GLN A 275 1.65 16.16 28.62
C GLN A 275 2.44 15.05 27.92
N PHE A 276 1.78 13.96 27.52
CA PHE A 276 2.42 12.92 26.74
C PHE A 276 2.86 13.41 25.37
N ILE A 277 1.98 14.11 24.63
CA ILE A 277 2.33 14.76 23.35
C ILE A 277 3.55 15.67 23.53
N LYS A 278 3.59 16.51 24.58
CA LYS A 278 4.75 17.36 24.91
C LYS A 278 6.02 16.52 25.09
N LYS A 279 5.94 15.42 25.85
CA LYS A 279 7.06 14.51 26.08
C LYS A 279 7.60 13.95 24.76
N ILE A 280 6.72 13.51 23.86
CA ILE A 280 7.10 13.02 22.52
C ILE A 280 7.80 14.12 21.71
N ILE A 281 7.24 15.34 21.66
CA ILE A 281 7.82 16.47 20.91
C ILE A 281 9.25 16.78 21.40
N THR A 282 9.52 16.65 22.70
CA THR A 282 10.85 16.93 23.26
C THR A 282 11.86 15.80 23.05
N ASP A 283 11.42 14.57 22.85
CA ASP A 283 12.29 13.40 22.73
C ASP A 283 12.60 13.08 21.26
N LYS A 284 13.88 12.99 20.88
CA LYS A 284 14.28 12.71 19.48
C LYS A 284 14.03 11.27 19.05
N ASN A 285 13.87 10.35 20.00
CA ASN A 285 13.67 8.93 19.73
C ASN A 285 12.18 8.56 19.65
N LYS A 286 11.28 9.53 19.69
CA LYS A 286 9.84 9.27 19.82
C LYS A 286 9.08 9.91 18.67
N LYS A 287 8.10 9.19 18.17
CA LYS A 287 7.14 9.66 17.18
C LYS A 287 5.74 9.24 17.60
N MET A 288 4.74 10.03 17.24
CA MET A 288 3.35 9.73 17.58
C MET A 288 2.41 10.07 16.44
N ILE A 289 1.46 9.19 16.18
CA ILE A 289 0.37 9.42 15.23
C ILE A 289 -0.97 9.18 15.91
N LEU A 290 -1.88 10.12 15.67
CA LEU A 290 -3.20 10.19 16.29
C LEU A 290 -4.24 10.29 15.19
N THR A 291 -5.38 9.63 15.33
CA THR A 291 -6.52 9.82 14.41
C THR A 291 -7.74 10.33 15.16
N SER A 292 -8.51 11.22 14.55
CA SER A 292 -9.80 11.66 15.11
C SER A 292 -10.74 12.17 14.02
N ARG A 293 -12.02 12.33 14.34
CA ARG A 293 -12.97 13.02 13.45
C ARG A 293 -12.77 14.53 13.57
N THR A 294 -12.85 15.26 12.45
CA THR A 294 -12.65 16.72 12.42
C THR A 294 -13.53 17.46 13.43
N ASN A 295 -14.83 17.14 13.46
CA ASN A 295 -15.77 17.78 14.39
C ASN A 295 -15.47 17.48 15.86
N ILE A 296 -14.94 16.29 16.16
CA ILE A 296 -14.55 15.87 17.51
C ILE A 296 -13.30 16.64 17.95
N LEU A 297 -12.27 16.72 17.09
CA LEU A 297 -11.06 17.51 17.40
C LEU A 297 -11.37 18.99 17.57
N ASN A 298 -12.21 19.57 16.71
CA ASN A 298 -12.59 20.98 16.81
C ASN A 298 -13.33 21.29 18.10
N ARG A 299 -14.25 20.40 18.53
CA ARG A 299 -14.87 20.52 19.86
C ARG A 299 -13.83 20.46 20.95
N ALA A 300 -12.84 19.58 20.85
CA ALA A 300 -11.82 19.46 21.88
C ALA A 300 -10.93 20.70 22.00
N LYS A 301 -10.52 21.30 20.87
CA LYS A 301 -9.77 22.57 20.84
C LYS A 301 -10.54 23.72 21.47
N ASN A 302 -11.86 23.77 21.27
CA ASN A 302 -12.71 24.82 21.83
C ASN A 302 -12.91 24.67 23.35
N LEU A 303 -12.85 23.44 23.86
CA LEU A 303 -13.09 23.14 25.28
C LEU A 303 -11.81 23.16 26.12
N SER A 304 -10.62 23.01 25.51
CA SER A 304 -9.35 22.88 26.23
C SER A 304 -8.28 23.83 25.67
N GLU A 305 -7.94 24.86 26.45
CA GLU A 305 -6.90 25.84 26.11
C GLU A 305 -5.52 25.19 25.88
N ILE A 306 -5.29 24.02 26.47
CA ILE A 306 -4.02 23.30 26.38
C ILE A 306 -3.74 22.85 24.93
N PHE A 307 -4.79 22.54 24.15
CA PHE A 307 -4.64 22.20 22.73
C PHE A 307 -4.16 23.41 21.89
N ASN A 308 -4.50 24.64 22.32
CA ASN A 308 -4.06 25.87 21.65
C ASN A 308 -2.60 26.21 21.97
N ILE A 309 -2.14 25.96 23.20
CA ILE A 309 -0.76 26.25 23.65
C ILE A 309 0.28 25.44 22.85
N GLU A 310 0.00 24.19 22.54
CA GLU A 310 0.93 23.29 21.83
C GLU A 310 0.92 23.45 20.31
N LYS A 311 0.29 24.51 19.77
CA LYS A 311 0.17 24.75 18.32
C LYS A 311 -0.24 23.49 17.56
N ILE A 312 -1.27 22.80 18.06
CA ILE A 312 -1.75 21.52 17.50
C ILE A 312 -2.17 21.67 16.05
N GLU A 313 -2.62 22.85 15.63
CA GLU A 313 -2.91 23.19 14.24
C GLU A 313 -1.74 22.91 13.28
N LYS A 314 -0.49 23.07 13.73
CA LYS A 314 0.70 22.77 12.92
C LYS A 314 0.98 21.27 12.77
N LYS A 315 0.33 20.45 13.59
CA LYS A 315 0.48 18.99 13.65
C LYS A 315 -0.72 18.29 13.02
N GLU A 316 -1.77 19.04 12.70
CA GLU A 316 -2.98 18.49 12.14
C GLU A 316 -2.85 18.32 10.62
N PHE A 317 -3.31 17.17 10.14
CA PHE A 317 -3.48 16.89 8.74
C PHE A 317 -4.89 16.37 8.50
N GLU A 318 -5.73 17.20 7.88
CA GLU A 318 -7.09 16.80 7.53
C GLU A 318 -7.12 16.07 6.19
N ILE A 319 -7.60 14.82 6.19
CA ILE A 319 -7.85 14.05 4.98
C ILE A 319 -9.20 14.43 4.41
N ASN A 320 -9.20 14.82 3.14
CA ASN A 320 -10.41 14.97 2.36
C ASN A 320 -10.38 14.11 1.10
N VAL A 321 -11.47 13.37 0.86
CA VAL A 321 -11.63 12.52 -0.32
C VAL A 321 -11.79 13.36 -1.60
N SER A 322 -12.26 14.61 -1.49
CA SER A 322 -12.29 15.52 -2.64
C SER A 322 -10.92 15.85 -3.20
N ASP A 323 -9.86 15.63 -2.42
CA ASP A 323 -8.49 15.93 -2.84
C ASP A 323 -7.88 14.79 -3.67
N LEU A 324 -8.57 13.65 -3.77
CA LEU A 324 -8.15 12.54 -4.63
C LEU A 324 -8.40 12.89 -6.09
N THR A 325 -7.35 12.80 -6.88
CA THR A 325 -7.42 12.81 -8.33
C THR A 325 -8.17 11.59 -8.86
N ASP A 326 -8.69 11.66 -10.08
CA ASP A 326 -9.37 10.51 -10.68
C ASP A 326 -8.42 9.33 -10.91
N MET A 327 -7.12 9.60 -11.08
CA MET A 327 -6.08 8.56 -11.11
C MET A 327 -5.93 7.88 -9.74
N GLU A 328 -5.78 8.64 -8.64
CA GLU A 328 -5.70 8.06 -7.29
C GLU A 328 -6.95 7.24 -6.95
N LYS A 329 -8.15 7.68 -7.36
CA LYS A 329 -9.38 6.91 -7.20
C LYS A 329 -9.39 5.63 -8.05
N ALA A 330 -8.86 5.68 -9.26
CA ALA A 330 -8.71 4.51 -10.13
C ALA A 330 -7.74 3.51 -9.51
N ASP A 331 -6.61 3.96 -9.00
CA ASP A 331 -5.59 3.13 -8.34
C ASP A 331 -6.14 2.49 -7.06
N ILE A 332 -6.90 3.23 -6.25
CA ILE A 332 -7.61 2.68 -5.09
C ILE A 332 -8.55 1.55 -5.53
N LEU A 333 -9.40 1.78 -6.53
CA LEU A 333 -10.32 0.76 -7.02
C LEU A 333 -9.56 -0.46 -7.56
N TYR A 334 -8.54 -0.23 -8.38
CA TYR A 334 -7.74 -1.27 -9.01
C TYR A 334 -7.03 -2.13 -7.99
N ASN A 335 -6.34 -1.54 -7.00
CA ASN A 335 -5.65 -2.29 -5.95
C ASN A 335 -6.63 -3.11 -5.09
N HIS A 336 -7.79 -2.54 -4.78
CA HIS A 336 -8.83 -3.27 -4.05
C HIS A 336 -9.36 -4.47 -4.83
N VAL A 337 -9.64 -4.32 -6.14
CA VAL A 337 -10.07 -5.42 -6.99
C VAL A 337 -8.94 -6.45 -7.17
N TRP A 338 -7.72 -5.99 -7.44
CA TRP A 338 -6.55 -6.84 -7.63
C TRP A 338 -6.24 -7.69 -6.40
N HIS A 339 -6.27 -7.12 -5.20
CA HIS A 339 -6.00 -7.87 -3.96
C HIS A 339 -7.28 -8.47 -3.34
N SER A 340 -8.40 -8.48 -4.05
CA SER A 340 -9.60 -9.17 -3.62
C SER A 340 -9.57 -10.65 -3.96
N SER A 341 -10.36 -11.43 -3.22
CA SER A 341 -10.73 -12.81 -3.49
C SER A 341 -12.00 -12.91 -4.34
N LEU A 342 -12.38 -11.84 -5.05
CA LEU A 342 -13.57 -11.84 -5.89
C LEU A 342 -13.43 -12.85 -7.05
N PRO A 343 -14.47 -13.66 -7.33
CA PRO A 343 -14.52 -14.45 -8.55
C PRO A 343 -14.50 -13.57 -9.81
N GLN A 344 -13.98 -14.12 -10.91
CA GLN A 344 -13.80 -13.37 -12.17
C GLN A 344 -15.09 -12.71 -12.65
N GLU A 345 -16.22 -13.40 -12.53
CA GLU A 345 -17.56 -12.90 -12.90
C GLU A 345 -17.93 -11.58 -12.21
N TYR A 346 -17.50 -11.36 -10.96
CA TYR A 346 -17.72 -10.09 -10.26
C TYR A 346 -16.73 -9.03 -10.70
N THR A 347 -15.47 -9.42 -10.92
CA THR A 347 -14.44 -8.48 -11.39
C THR A 347 -14.78 -7.93 -12.78
N ASP A 348 -15.37 -8.75 -13.65
CA ASP A 348 -15.78 -8.36 -15.01
C ASP A 348 -16.86 -7.26 -14.98
N THR A 349 -17.76 -7.28 -13.99
CA THR A 349 -18.81 -6.26 -13.85
C THR A 349 -18.27 -4.84 -13.67
N PHE A 350 -17.07 -4.68 -13.11
CA PHE A 350 -16.40 -3.38 -13.01
C PHE A 350 -16.02 -2.85 -14.39
N TYR A 351 -15.62 -3.72 -15.32
CA TYR A 351 -15.19 -3.36 -16.67
C TYR A 351 -16.37 -3.19 -17.63
N ASP A 352 -17.44 -3.96 -17.43
CA ASP A 352 -18.66 -3.87 -18.23
C ASP A 352 -19.18 -2.43 -18.32
N ASN A 353 -19.51 -1.97 -19.52
CA ASN A 353 -20.10 -0.64 -19.76
C ASN A 353 -19.37 0.51 -19.02
N LEU A 354 -18.05 0.37 -18.83
CA LEU A 354 -17.19 1.31 -18.12
C LEU A 354 -17.70 1.62 -16.69
N ASN A 355 -18.16 0.60 -15.96
CA ASN A 355 -18.71 0.80 -14.63
C ASN A 355 -17.67 1.36 -13.65
N TYR A 356 -16.40 0.96 -13.74
CA TYR A 356 -15.28 1.55 -13.00
C TYR A 356 -15.24 3.08 -13.15
N TRP A 357 -15.50 3.60 -14.35
CA TRP A 357 -15.51 5.03 -14.62
C TRP A 357 -16.62 5.75 -13.83
N LYS A 358 -17.80 5.12 -13.76
CA LYS A 358 -18.95 5.63 -12.98
C LYS A 358 -18.66 5.63 -11.48
N ILE A 359 -17.91 4.64 -10.99
CA ILE A 359 -17.47 4.55 -9.59
C ILE A 359 -16.51 5.69 -9.27
N ILE A 360 -15.44 5.85 -10.08
CA ILE A 360 -14.37 6.84 -9.89
C ILE A 360 -14.92 8.28 -9.90
N HIS A 361 -15.83 8.58 -10.83
CA HIS A 361 -16.41 9.92 -10.98
C HIS A 361 -17.60 10.18 -10.07
N HIS A 362 -17.95 9.22 -9.20
CA HIS A 362 -19.08 9.41 -8.32
C HIS A 362 -18.75 10.47 -7.24
N PRO A 363 -19.62 11.49 -7.00
CA PRO A 363 -19.37 12.52 -5.99
C PRO A 363 -19.15 11.98 -4.57
N ASN A 364 -19.73 10.82 -4.28
CA ASN A 364 -19.60 10.11 -3.00
C ASN A 364 -18.61 8.94 -3.08
N PHE A 365 -17.59 9.02 -3.94
CA PHE A 365 -16.48 8.08 -3.88
C PHE A 365 -15.95 8.04 -2.45
N ASN A 366 -15.76 6.84 -1.91
CA ASN A 366 -15.30 6.66 -0.54
C ASN A 366 -14.49 5.35 -0.45
N PRO A 367 -13.22 5.39 0.00
CA PRO A 367 -12.40 4.18 0.10
C PRO A 367 -13.04 3.05 0.93
N ARG A 368 -13.81 3.37 1.97
CA ARG A 368 -14.54 2.37 2.77
C ARG A 368 -15.62 1.67 1.95
N LEU A 369 -16.30 2.38 1.06
CA LEU A 369 -17.29 1.79 0.15
C LEU A 369 -16.61 0.88 -0.87
N ILE A 370 -15.46 1.29 -1.41
CA ILE A 370 -14.65 0.44 -2.30
C ILE A 370 -14.25 -0.83 -1.58
N SER A 371 -13.72 -0.73 -0.35
CA SER A 371 -13.39 -1.90 0.46
C SER A 371 -14.58 -2.83 0.68
N PHE A 372 -15.79 -2.30 0.85
CA PHE A 372 -16.99 -3.10 1.06
C PHE A 372 -17.37 -3.90 -0.19
N ILE A 373 -17.34 -3.26 -1.36
CA ILE A 373 -17.82 -3.87 -2.61
C ILE A 373 -16.80 -4.86 -3.19
N THR A 374 -15.55 -4.79 -2.74
CA THR A 374 -14.48 -5.73 -3.11
C THR A 374 -14.24 -6.82 -2.06
N ASP A 375 -15.12 -6.94 -1.07
CA ASP A 375 -15.03 -7.97 -0.02
C ASP A 375 -15.91 -9.16 -0.39
N SER A 376 -15.28 -10.31 -0.69
CA SER A 376 -15.98 -11.53 -1.14
C SER A 376 -17.01 -12.03 -0.12
N ASP A 377 -16.75 -11.87 1.18
CA ASP A 377 -17.63 -12.40 2.21
C ASP A 377 -18.90 -11.57 2.32
N ARG A 378 -18.80 -10.26 2.09
CA ARG A 378 -19.94 -9.33 2.14
C ARG A 378 -20.84 -9.43 0.92
N ILE A 379 -20.30 -9.89 -0.20
CA ILE A 379 -21.05 -10.05 -1.44
C ILE A 379 -21.46 -11.49 -1.71
N SER A 380 -21.08 -12.41 -0.83
CA SER A 380 -21.51 -13.81 -0.91
C SER A 380 -23.04 -13.91 -0.96
N GLY A 381 -23.56 -14.61 -1.97
CA GLY A 381 -24.99 -14.78 -2.21
C GLY A 381 -25.67 -13.64 -2.97
N ILE A 382 -24.93 -12.63 -3.43
CA ILE A 382 -25.43 -11.58 -4.33
C ILE A 382 -25.15 -12.00 -5.76
N ASP A 383 -26.16 -12.07 -6.64
CA ASP A 383 -25.93 -12.34 -8.06
C ASP A 383 -25.08 -11.23 -8.73
N SER A 384 -24.08 -11.62 -9.53
CA SER A 384 -23.15 -10.70 -10.19
C SER A 384 -23.85 -9.70 -11.10
N SER A 385 -24.98 -10.06 -11.74
CA SER A 385 -25.78 -9.13 -12.56
C SER A 385 -26.45 -8.03 -11.72
N SER A 386 -26.68 -8.29 -10.44
CA SER A 386 -27.28 -7.34 -9.47
C SER A 386 -26.24 -6.51 -8.71
N PHE A 387 -24.96 -6.88 -8.80
CA PHE A 387 -23.84 -6.25 -8.08
C PHE A 387 -23.81 -4.72 -8.24
N LEU A 388 -23.98 -4.22 -9.46
CA LEU A 388 -24.01 -2.78 -9.72
C LEU A 388 -25.28 -2.08 -9.24
N GLY A 389 -26.41 -2.78 -9.26
CA GLY A 389 -27.65 -2.27 -8.66
C GLY A 389 -27.47 -2.02 -7.17
N ILE A 390 -26.74 -2.92 -6.49
CA ILE A 390 -26.40 -2.84 -5.08
C ILE A 390 -25.36 -1.76 -4.81
N TYR A 391 -24.31 -1.64 -5.64
CA TYR A 391 -23.38 -0.52 -5.56
C TYR A 391 -24.10 0.84 -5.65
N ARG A 392 -24.99 1.00 -6.63
CA ARG A 392 -25.82 2.21 -6.78
C ARG A 392 -26.74 2.43 -5.58
N LYS A 393 -27.27 1.37 -4.97
CA LYS A 393 -28.09 1.44 -3.76
C LYS A 393 -27.27 1.87 -2.54
N PHE A 394 -26.06 1.33 -2.34
CA PHE A 394 -25.17 1.70 -1.24
C PHE A 394 -24.66 3.13 -1.35
N ILE A 395 -24.33 3.59 -2.55
CA ILE A 395 -24.06 4.99 -2.80
C ILE A 395 -25.26 5.86 -2.37
N ARG A 396 -26.48 5.49 -2.78
CA ARG A 396 -27.69 6.24 -2.44
C ARG A 396 -28.01 6.17 -0.94
N GLN A 397 -27.74 5.05 -0.28
CA GLN A 397 -27.91 4.88 1.16
C GLN A 397 -26.85 5.63 1.98
N SER A 398 -25.61 5.76 1.49
CA SER A 398 -24.61 6.62 2.14
C SER A 398 -25.09 8.08 2.26
N ARG A 399 -26.00 8.51 1.39
CA ARG A 399 -26.71 9.80 1.47
C ARG A 399 -27.70 9.87 2.64
N ASN A 400 -28.34 8.74 2.98
CA ASN A 400 -29.34 8.64 4.06
C ASN A 400 -28.69 8.28 5.41
N ASP A 401 -27.64 7.46 5.43
CA ASP A 401 -26.91 7.13 6.65
C ASP A 401 -26.03 8.28 7.12
N LEU A 402 -25.57 9.15 6.20
CA LEU A 402 -25.02 10.46 6.58
C LEU A 402 -26.06 11.34 7.25
N VAL A 403 -27.36 11.23 6.91
CA VAL A 403 -28.44 11.99 7.57
C VAL A 403 -28.91 11.32 8.86
N ALA A 404 -28.91 9.99 8.93
CA ALA A 404 -29.31 9.23 10.11
C ALA A 404 -28.26 9.23 11.25
N LEU A 405 -27.02 9.62 10.95
CA LEU A 405 -25.99 9.93 11.96
C LEU A 405 -26.06 11.40 12.46
N PHE A 406 -27.00 12.21 11.95
CA PHE A 406 -27.30 13.58 12.40
C PHE A 406 -28.66 13.73 13.09
N GLN A 407 -29.31 12.61 13.45
CA GLN A 407 -30.38 12.56 14.45
C GLN A 407 -29.89 11.75 15.64
#